data_AF-A0A368FRD9-F1
#
_entry.id   AF-A0A368FRD9-F1
#
_cell.length_a   1.000
_cell.length_b   1.000
_cell.length_c   1.000
_cell.angle_alpha   90.00
_cell.angle_beta   90.00
_cell.angle_gamma   90.00
#
_symmetry.space_group_name_H-M   'P 1'
#
loop_
_entity.id
_entity.type
_entity.pdbx_description
1 polymer ?
#
loop_
_entity_poly.entity_id
_entity_poly.type
_entity_poly.pdbx_seq_one_letter_code
_entity_poly.pdbx_strand_id
1 'polypeptide(L)'
;MVGTVSDPTSEQSLDRSRLRLGYYVFTTFGKLLAENSNTIVNSHVIGASVDDATRSLSLPSDQPATFTFYHLRKNGVSNPRCVFWDLDLREWSTDGCRMLSTNNDATECACNHLTSFAILMDISGKVAQYSGTMAAALDVVSIIGCALSVVCLALSLFVFTFFRSLYNVRNTIHRNLCLCLLIAELVFVIGMDRTGNRVGCSIVALLLHYFFLAAFCWMLLEGYQLYLMLIEVFEPDNTRILLYYLFTYGFPAVVVAVSGGIAWQNYGTDRYCWINTSTPTLWAFIGPIIVVIMANVIFLAIALRVVLSVKTGDRNKTDRIFGWLKGSATLLCLLGVTWIFGFLTAIGSAGGVVFAWIFTILNCSQVCYDLSTDYRLPKSYLTKMVKIALFVAFK
;
A
#
# COMPACT_ATOMS: atom_id res chain seq x y z
N MET A 1 18.17 11.90 94.02
CA MET A 1 17.71 13.29 94.27
C MET A 1 18.36 14.13 93.19
N VAL A 2 17.72 14.78 92.23
CA VAL A 2 16.34 15.23 91.98
C VAL A 2 16.16 15.17 90.46
N GLY A 3 15.00 14.76 89.96
CA GLY A 3 14.65 14.90 88.55
C GLY A 3 13.81 16.15 88.31
N THR A 4 13.81 16.64 87.06
CA THR A 4 12.68 17.35 86.44
C THR A 4 12.67 17.14 84.92
N VAL A 5 11.60 16.49 84.47
CA VAL A 5 10.94 16.52 83.14
C VAL A 5 10.52 17.99 82.86
N SER A 6 10.63 18.60 81.66
CA SER A 6 9.88 18.50 80.37
C SER A 6 10.51 19.57 79.44
N ASP A 7 10.68 19.42 78.13
CA ASP A 7 9.64 19.50 77.09
C ASP A 7 10.24 19.09 75.71
N PRO A 8 9.56 18.32 74.83
CA PRO A 8 10.11 17.87 73.57
C PRO A 8 9.52 18.63 72.37
N THR A 9 10.01 19.84 72.07
CA THR A 9 9.65 20.55 70.83
C THR A 9 10.74 21.57 70.45
N SER A 10 11.89 21.09 69.97
CA SER A 10 12.66 21.89 69.01
C SER A 10 12.39 21.32 67.63
N GLU A 11 11.36 21.90 67.00
CA GLU A 11 11.14 21.85 65.56
C GLU A 11 12.50 21.98 64.86
N GLN A 12 12.89 20.95 64.11
CA GLN A 12 13.89 21.13 63.06
C GLN A 12 13.27 22.11 62.07
N SER A 13 13.68 23.37 62.19
CA SER A 13 13.39 24.42 61.24
C SER A 13 13.91 23.96 59.87
N LEU A 14 13.01 23.43 59.05
CA LEU A 14 13.27 23.11 57.66
C LEU A 14 13.60 24.45 56.98
N ASP A 15 14.88 24.66 56.69
CA ASP A 15 15.39 25.83 55.98
C ASP A 15 14.68 25.98 54.63
N ARG A 16 13.67 26.84 54.61
CA ARG A 16 12.71 27.01 53.50
C ARG A 16 13.22 27.99 52.44
N SER A 17 14.53 28.02 52.17
CA SER A 17 15.12 29.09 51.34
C SER A 17 16.23 28.68 50.37
N ARG A 18 16.48 27.38 50.14
CA ARG A 18 17.50 26.94 49.16
C ARG A 18 16.92 25.97 48.14
N LEU A 19 16.47 26.52 47.02
CA LEU A 19 16.04 25.76 45.84
C LEU A 19 17.30 25.40 45.02
N ARG A 20 17.60 24.11 44.85
CA ARG A 20 18.77 23.67 44.08
C ARG A 20 18.36 23.26 42.68
N LEU A 21 18.65 24.12 41.71
CA LEU A 21 18.46 23.82 40.30
C LEU A 21 19.72 23.17 39.72
N GLY A 22 19.60 21.93 39.28
CA GLY A 22 20.61 21.25 38.46
C GLY A 22 20.16 21.23 37.00
N TYR A 23 21.07 21.52 36.08
CA TYR A 23 20.88 21.27 34.65
C TYR A 23 21.98 20.32 34.16
N TYR A 24 21.64 19.49 33.18
CA TYR A 24 22.56 18.52 32.61
C TYR A 24 22.34 18.37 31.11
N VAL A 25 23.42 18.02 30.42
CA VAL A 25 23.42 17.76 28.97
C VAL A 25 24.18 16.48 28.71
N PHE A 26 23.53 15.52 28.08
CA PHE A 26 24.14 14.28 27.63
C PHE A 26 24.28 14.29 26.11
N THR A 27 25.52 14.20 25.64
CA THR A 27 25.82 14.23 24.20
C THR A 27 25.68 12.88 23.52
N THR A 28 25.86 11.79 24.28
CA THR A 28 25.88 10.40 23.77
C THR A 28 24.73 9.53 24.26
N PHE A 29 24.06 9.91 25.36
CA PHE A 29 23.03 9.09 26.01
C PHE A 29 21.80 8.84 25.13
N GLY A 30 21.44 9.80 24.28
CA GLY A 30 20.35 9.64 23.30
C GLY A 30 20.59 8.52 22.28
N LYS A 31 21.85 8.17 21.99
CA LYS A 31 22.19 7.04 21.09
C LYS A 31 22.04 5.66 21.77
N LEU A 32 22.06 5.61 23.10
CA LEU A 32 21.92 4.37 23.89
C LEU A 32 20.46 4.03 24.19
N LEU A 33 19.58 5.04 24.16
CA LEU A 33 18.15 4.91 24.45
C LEU A 33 17.27 4.86 23.19
N ALA A 34 17.86 4.98 22.00
CA ALA A 34 17.16 5.00 20.73
C ALA A 34 17.48 3.73 19.93
N GLU A 35 16.88 2.61 20.31
CA GLU A 35 17.05 1.32 19.63
C GLU A 35 15.74 0.87 18.97
N ASN A 36 15.20 1.70 18.07
CA ASN A 36 14.15 1.30 17.14
C ASN A 36 14.60 1.59 15.70
N SER A 37 14.33 0.68 14.76
CA SER A 37 14.88 0.71 13.39
C SER A 37 14.45 1.91 12.54
N ASN A 38 13.41 2.64 12.96
CA ASN A 38 12.79 3.71 12.17
C ASN A 38 12.91 5.10 12.81
N THR A 39 13.43 5.25 14.03
CA THR A 39 13.52 6.54 14.73
C THR A 39 14.90 6.74 15.34
N ILE A 40 15.37 7.99 15.38
CA ILE A 40 16.61 8.37 16.05
C ILE A 40 16.40 9.57 16.94
N VAL A 41 17.10 9.59 18.06
CA VAL A 41 17.27 10.80 18.85
C VAL A 41 18.27 11.69 18.10
N ASN A 42 17.75 12.79 17.54
CA ASN A 42 18.49 13.69 16.65
C ASN A 42 18.91 15.01 17.33
N SER A 43 19.08 14.97 18.65
CA SER A 43 19.61 16.07 19.45
C SER A 43 20.46 15.53 20.59
N HIS A 44 21.14 16.43 21.31
CA HIS A 44 21.61 16.12 22.65
C HIS A 44 20.42 16.03 23.61
N VAL A 45 20.53 15.17 24.63
CA VAL A 45 19.53 15.07 25.68
C VAL A 45 19.83 16.15 26.70
N ILE A 46 18.88 17.03 26.98
CA ILE A 46 19.03 18.10 27.97
C ILE A 46 17.99 17.91 29.06
N GLY A 47 18.32 18.25 30.28
CA GLY A 47 17.34 18.19 31.35
C GLY A 47 17.64 19.16 32.46
N ALA A 48 16.62 19.42 33.25
CA ALA A 48 16.72 20.20 34.47
C ALA A 48 15.93 19.49 35.57
N SER A 49 16.40 19.61 36.81
CA SER A 49 15.77 19.03 37.98
C SER A 49 15.92 19.96 39.17
N VAL A 50 14.90 19.99 40.02
CA VAL A 50 14.88 20.78 41.24
C VAL A 50 14.97 19.82 42.43
N ASP A 51 16.00 20.00 43.24
CA ASP A 51 16.34 19.23 44.45
C ASP A 51 16.65 17.74 44.22
N ASP A 52 15.74 16.98 43.63
CA ASP A 52 15.86 15.55 43.33
C ASP A 52 15.84 15.29 41.81
N ALA A 53 16.91 14.72 41.28
CA ALA A 53 17.05 14.41 39.86
C ALA A 53 16.14 13.27 39.38
N THR A 54 15.52 12.52 40.30
CA THR A 54 14.64 11.39 39.98
C THR A 54 13.16 11.76 39.94
N ARG A 55 12.78 12.95 40.40
CA ARG A 55 11.38 13.41 40.42
C ARG A 55 11.09 14.36 39.26
N SER A 56 10.02 14.08 38.52
CA SER A 56 9.46 15.01 37.56
C SER A 56 8.71 16.12 38.30
N LEU A 57 9.08 17.38 38.05
CA LEU A 57 8.37 18.54 38.57
C LEU A 57 7.45 19.10 37.46
N SER A 58 6.14 19.15 37.70
CA SER A 58 5.21 19.77 36.77
C SER A 58 5.25 21.30 36.87
N LEU A 59 5.31 21.95 35.72
CA LEU A 59 5.24 23.39 35.55
C LEU A 59 3.79 23.80 35.23
N PRO A 60 3.38 25.02 35.60
CA PRO A 60 2.11 25.59 35.17
C PRO A 60 2.01 25.63 33.64
N SER A 61 0.86 25.21 33.09
CA SER A 61 0.66 25.14 31.64
C SER A 61 0.72 26.49 30.93
N ASP A 62 0.56 27.60 31.66
CA ASP A 62 0.70 28.98 31.19
C ASP A 62 2.15 29.46 31.08
N GLN A 63 3.10 28.77 31.74
CA GLN A 63 4.54 29.09 31.71
C GLN A 63 5.39 27.82 31.49
N PRO A 64 5.31 27.18 30.31
CA PRO A 64 6.13 26.00 30.01
C PRO A 64 7.60 26.36 29.81
N ALA A 65 8.49 25.42 30.11
CA ALA A 65 9.91 25.54 29.79
C ALA A 65 10.12 25.40 28.29
N THR A 66 10.78 26.39 27.68
CA THR A 66 11.07 26.42 26.24
C THR A 66 12.52 26.07 25.98
N PHE A 67 12.76 25.18 25.01
CA PHE A 67 14.09 24.71 24.62
C PHE A 67 14.25 24.73 23.10
N THR A 68 15.45 25.07 22.62
CA THR A 68 15.82 25.01 21.21
C THR A 68 16.84 23.89 21.01
N PHE A 69 16.48 22.89 20.22
CA PHE A 69 17.32 21.74 19.91
C PHE A 69 17.88 21.85 18.50
N TYR A 70 19.21 21.84 18.38
CA TYR A 70 19.88 21.79 17.08
C TYR A 70 19.96 20.36 16.56
N HIS A 71 19.65 20.19 15.27
CA HIS A 71 19.64 18.88 14.62
C HIS A 71 21.07 18.35 14.40
N LEU A 72 21.37 17.18 14.96
CA LEU A 72 22.68 16.52 14.78
C LEU A 72 22.86 15.97 13.36
N ARG A 73 21.76 15.47 12.76
CA ARG A 73 21.67 15.00 11.38
C ARG A 73 20.61 15.83 10.67
N LYS A 74 20.98 16.46 9.55
CA LYS A 74 20.06 17.26 8.73
C LYS A 74 19.51 16.50 7.52
N ASN A 75 20.23 15.48 7.07
CA ASN A 75 19.91 14.71 5.87
C ASN A 75 19.39 13.30 6.23
N GLY A 76 18.37 12.83 5.52
CA GLY A 76 17.83 11.47 5.69
C GLY A 76 17.04 11.29 6.99
N VAL A 77 16.45 12.36 7.50
CA VAL A 77 15.57 12.39 8.68
C VAL A 77 14.40 13.32 8.45
N SER A 78 13.25 13.01 9.04
CA SER A 78 12.02 13.80 8.92
C SER A 78 11.20 13.74 10.19
N ASN A 79 10.16 14.58 10.30
CA ASN A 79 9.17 14.54 11.37
C ASN A 79 9.76 14.71 12.79
N PRO A 80 10.29 15.91 13.14
CA PRO A 80 10.74 16.21 14.50
C PRO A 80 9.61 16.13 15.51
N ARG A 81 9.86 15.43 16.62
CA ARG A 81 8.96 15.35 17.78
C ARG A 81 9.71 15.74 19.04
N CYS A 82 9.14 16.67 19.80
CA CYS A 82 9.59 17.02 21.14
C CYS A 82 9.21 15.89 22.11
N VAL A 83 10.20 15.21 22.67
CA VAL A 83 9.97 14.07 23.55
C VAL A 83 10.73 14.22 24.86
N PHE A 84 10.27 13.51 25.89
CA PHE A 84 11.01 13.30 27.13
C PHE A 84 11.17 11.81 27.40
N TRP A 85 12.17 11.45 28.21
CA TRP A 85 12.36 10.08 28.64
C TRP A 85 11.47 9.78 29.85
N ASP A 86 10.48 8.90 29.67
CA ASP A 86 9.64 8.41 30.75
C ASP A 86 10.38 7.28 31.49
N LEU A 87 10.69 7.49 32.77
CA LEU A 87 11.41 6.52 33.58
C LEU A 87 10.54 5.31 33.99
N ASP A 88 9.23 5.49 34.08
CA ASP A 88 8.27 4.46 34.47
C ASP A 88 7.98 3.52 33.30
N LEU A 89 7.74 4.10 32.11
CA LEU A 89 7.48 3.36 30.87
C LEU A 89 8.75 2.92 30.14
N ARG A 90 9.90 3.52 30.48
CA ARG A 90 11.20 3.31 29.79
C ARG A 90 11.10 3.56 28.28
N GLU A 91 10.36 4.59 27.90
CA GLU A 91 10.10 4.96 26.50
C GLU A 91 10.16 6.48 26.33
N TRP A 92 10.39 6.94 25.10
CA TRP A 92 10.25 8.34 24.72
C TRP A 92 8.78 8.72 24.58
N SER A 93 8.29 9.63 25.45
CA SER A 93 6.91 10.13 25.41
C SER A 93 6.85 11.58 24.94
N THR A 94 5.76 11.96 24.26
CA THR A 94 5.44 13.35 23.88
C THR A 94 4.59 14.07 24.93
N ASP A 95 4.18 13.38 26.00
CA ASP A 95 3.22 13.92 26.95
C ASP A 95 3.74 15.16 27.67
N GLY A 96 2.91 16.21 27.69
CA GLY A 96 3.28 17.49 28.29
C GLY A 96 4.28 18.33 27.46
N CYS A 97 4.72 17.85 26.30
CA CYS A 97 5.61 18.56 25.39
C CYS A 97 4.91 18.91 24.07
N ARG A 98 5.14 20.13 23.56
CA ARG A 98 4.65 20.59 22.25
C ARG A 98 5.74 21.27 21.46
N MET A 99 5.71 21.09 20.14
CA MET A 99 6.58 21.80 19.22
C MET A 99 6.02 23.21 18.96
N LEU A 100 6.86 24.24 19.09
CA LEU A 100 6.51 25.62 18.79
C LEU A 100 6.83 25.98 17.34
N SER A 101 8.09 25.71 16.94
CA SER A 101 8.59 26.01 15.61
C SER A 101 9.64 24.97 15.20
N THR A 102 9.81 24.75 13.90
CA THR A 102 10.87 23.88 13.39
C THR A 102 11.39 24.38 12.07
N ASN A 103 12.70 24.28 11.90
CA ASN A 103 13.40 24.54 10.65
C ASN A 103 14.38 23.40 10.36
N ASN A 104 15.13 23.46 9.26
CA ASN A 104 16.11 22.41 8.92
C ASN A 104 17.24 22.28 9.95
N ASP A 105 17.56 23.37 10.65
CA ASP A 105 18.70 23.43 11.58
C ASP A 105 18.33 23.21 13.04
N ALA A 106 17.11 23.55 13.45
CA ALA A 106 16.68 23.46 14.84
C ALA A 106 15.16 23.32 14.98
N THR A 107 14.73 22.71 16.08
CA THR A 107 13.34 22.64 16.54
C THR A 107 13.21 23.28 17.92
N GLU A 108 12.18 24.09 18.10
CA GLU A 108 11.81 24.70 19.37
C GLU A 108 10.65 23.93 20.01
N CYS A 109 10.83 23.58 21.28
CA CYS A 109 9.91 22.78 22.07
C CYS A 109 9.51 23.52 23.34
N ALA A 110 8.24 23.38 23.76
CA ALA A 110 7.74 23.83 25.05
C ALA A 110 7.19 22.64 25.84
N CYS A 111 7.70 22.42 27.05
CA CYS A 111 7.27 21.32 27.92
C CYS A 111 6.80 21.84 29.28
N ASN A 112 5.76 21.21 29.83
CA ASN A 112 5.14 21.60 31.12
C ASN A 112 5.68 20.79 32.31
N HIS A 113 6.88 20.24 32.20
CA HIS A 113 7.55 19.55 33.30
C HIS A 113 9.06 19.72 33.19
N LEU A 114 9.79 19.32 34.23
CA LEU A 114 11.24 19.28 34.28
C LEU A 114 11.70 17.83 34.34
N THR A 115 12.25 17.34 33.23
CA THR A 115 12.76 15.97 33.05
C THR A 115 13.92 15.99 32.04
N SER A 116 14.18 14.86 31.35
CA SER A 116 15.17 14.73 30.27
C SER A 116 14.48 14.82 28.90
N PHE A 117 14.77 15.87 28.14
CA PHE A 117 14.18 16.19 26.85
C PHE A 117 15.13 15.92 25.67
N ALA A 118 14.56 15.55 24.54
CA ALA A 118 15.27 15.40 23.28
C ALA A 118 14.33 15.59 22.07
N ILE A 119 14.93 15.64 20.87
CA ILE A 119 14.21 15.54 19.60
C ILE A 119 14.31 14.12 19.07
N LEU A 120 13.15 13.51 18.85
CA LEU A 120 13.04 12.25 18.11
C LEU A 120 12.66 12.57 16.66
N MET A 121 13.37 11.98 15.71
CA MET A 121 13.07 12.08 14.28
C MET A 121 12.97 10.71 13.64
N ASP A 122 12.13 10.59 12.63
CA ASP A 122 12.02 9.39 11.81
C ASP A 122 13.25 9.30 10.88
N ILE A 123 13.92 8.16 10.84
CA ILE A 123 14.99 7.88 9.87
C ILE A 123 14.31 7.70 8.51
N SER A 124 14.35 8.74 7.69
CA SER A 124 13.89 8.60 6.32
C SER A 124 14.90 7.74 5.57
N GLY A 125 14.55 6.49 5.31
CA GLY A 125 15.06 5.77 4.14
C GLY A 125 14.62 6.53 2.89
N LYS A 126 15.37 7.56 2.47
CA LYS A 126 15.31 8.27 1.17
C LYS A 126 13.92 8.66 0.58
N VAL A 127 12.82 8.74 1.35
CA VAL A 127 11.47 9.02 0.80
C VAL A 127 10.78 10.28 1.40
N ALA A 128 11.38 11.03 2.32
CA ALA A 128 10.66 12.12 3.00
C ALA A 128 10.77 13.52 2.34
N GLN A 129 11.60 13.72 1.31
CA GLN A 129 11.78 15.06 0.74
C GLN A 129 10.60 15.53 -0.16
N TYR A 130 9.63 14.66 -0.42
CA TYR A 130 8.45 14.94 -1.25
C TYR A 130 7.09 14.70 -0.54
N SER A 131 7.10 14.35 0.76
CA SER A 131 5.98 13.60 1.36
C SER A 131 4.81 14.41 1.94
N GLY A 132 4.72 15.72 1.69
CA GLY A 132 3.55 16.51 2.10
C GLY A 132 2.49 16.56 1.00
N THR A 133 2.78 17.33 -0.04
CA THR A 133 1.86 17.58 -1.15
C THR A 133 1.84 16.45 -2.19
N MET A 134 2.98 15.79 -2.47
CA MET A 134 2.98 14.70 -3.45
C MET A 134 2.43 13.40 -2.90
N ALA A 135 2.61 13.10 -1.61
CA ALA A 135 2.00 11.92 -0.99
C ALA A 135 0.47 12.05 -0.93
N ALA A 136 -0.04 13.22 -0.52
CA ALA A 136 -1.47 13.53 -0.56
C ALA A 136 -2.01 13.51 -2.00
N ALA A 137 -1.27 14.04 -2.98
CA ALA A 137 -1.66 13.97 -4.39
C ALA A 137 -1.66 12.53 -4.92
N LEU A 138 -0.71 11.69 -4.51
CA LEU A 138 -0.64 10.27 -4.90
C LEU A 138 -1.84 9.49 -4.36
N ASP A 139 -2.21 9.77 -3.11
CA ASP A 139 -3.34 9.13 -2.44
C ASP A 139 -4.67 9.53 -3.10
N VAL A 140 -4.88 10.83 -3.35
CA VAL A 140 -6.05 11.33 -4.08
C VAL A 140 -6.13 10.75 -5.50
N VAL A 141 -5.00 10.69 -6.21
CA VAL A 141 -4.97 10.13 -7.57
C VAL A 141 -5.19 8.62 -7.56
N SER A 142 -4.67 7.89 -6.58
CA SER A 142 -4.94 6.45 -6.41
C SER A 142 -6.41 6.20 -6.10
N ILE A 143 -7.03 6.99 -5.24
CA ILE A 143 -8.46 6.88 -4.91
C ILE A 143 -9.34 7.16 -6.13
N ILE A 144 -9.05 8.24 -6.87
CA ILE A 144 -9.81 8.59 -8.10
C ILE A 144 -9.59 7.51 -9.17
N GLY A 145 -8.36 7.02 -9.33
CA GLY A 145 -8.02 5.97 -10.28
C GLY A 145 -8.73 4.65 -9.98
N CYS A 146 -8.73 4.23 -8.71
CA CYS A 146 -9.45 3.04 -8.27
C CYS A 146 -10.97 3.20 -8.41
N ALA A 147 -11.53 4.37 -8.07
CA ALA A 147 -12.95 4.62 -8.25
C ALA A 147 -13.38 4.53 -9.72
N LEU A 148 -12.58 5.11 -10.63
CA LEU A 148 -12.83 5.03 -12.07
C LEU A 148 -12.71 3.59 -12.59
N SER A 149 -11.70 2.85 -12.13
CA SER A 149 -11.50 1.43 -12.46
C SER A 149 -12.68 0.57 -12.05
N VAL A 150 -13.13 0.68 -10.80
CA VAL A 150 -14.30 -0.04 -10.28
C VAL A 150 -15.56 0.25 -11.10
N VAL A 151 -15.83 1.52 -11.41
CA VAL A 151 -17.02 1.91 -12.19
C VAL A 151 -17.00 1.29 -13.58
N CYS A 152 -15.87 1.37 -14.29
CA CYS A 152 -15.77 0.84 -15.63
C CYS A 152 -15.75 -0.69 -15.67
N LEU A 153 -15.10 -1.38 -14.73
CA LEU A 153 -15.17 -2.84 -14.61
C LEU A 153 -16.62 -3.31 -14.34
N ALA A 154 -17.34 -2.60 -13.47
CA ALA A 154 -18.75 -2.87 -13.21
C ALA A 154 -19.63 -2.67 -14.45
N LEU A 155 -19.39 -1.60 -15.22
CA LEU A 155 -20.08 -1.35 -16.49
C LEU A 155 -19.78 -2.43 -17.54
N SER A 156 -18.52 -2.84 -17.68
CA SER A 156 -18.14 -3.94 -18.59
C SER A 156 -18.82 -5.26 -18.20
N LEU A 157 -18.83 -5.61 -16.91
CA LEU A 157 -19.54 -6.80 -16.41
C LEU A 157 -21.04 -6.73 -16.64
N PHE A 158 -21.65 -5.56 -16.43
CA PHE A 158 -23.05 -5.33 -16.73
C PHE A 158 -23.34 -5.62 -18.21
N VAL A 159 -22.52 -5.08 -19.12
CA VAL A 159 -22.70 -5.31 -20.57
C VAL A 159 -22.54 -6.79 -20.92
N PHE A 160 -21.52 -7.49 -20.42
CA PHE A 160 -21.34 -8.91 -20.73
C PHE A 160 -22.41 -9.82 -20.12
N THR A 161 -23.08 -9.39 -19.05
CA THR A 161 -24.10 -10.19 -18.36
C THR A 161 -25.49 -9.98 -18.98
N PHE A 162 -25.86 -8.74 -19.31
CA PHE A 162 -27.19 -8.42 -19.82
C PHE A 162 -27.34 -8.64 -21.34
N PHE A 163 -26.26 -8.60 -22.11
CA PHE A 163 -26.32 -8.80 -23.56
C PHE A 163 -26.01 -10.25 -23.95
N ARG A 164 -27.06 -11.08 -23.98
CA ARG A 164 -27.00 -12.51 -24.37
C ARG A 164 -26.39 -12.76 -25.76
N SER A 165 -26.43 -11.76 -26.65
CA SER A 165 -25.80 -11.78 -27.99
C SER A 165 -24.26 -11.91 -27.94
N LEU A 166 -23.64 -11.60 -26.79
CA LEU A 166 -22.19 -11.65 -26.60
C LEU A 166 -21.70 -12.94 -25.93
N TYR A 167 -22.55 -13.96 -25.78
CA TYR A 167 -22.15 -15.22 -25.15
C TYR A 167 -21.23 -16.02 -26.07
N ASN A 168 -19.93 -15.91 -25.81
CA ASN A 168 -18.87 -16.65 -26.49
C ASN A 168 -17.83 -17.07 -25.43
N VAL A 169 -17.06 -18.14 -25.67
CA VAL A 169 -16.03 -18.63 -24.74
C VAL A 169 -15.00 -17.56 -24.44
N ARG A 170 -14.54 -16.81 -25.44
CA ARG A 170 -13.63 -15.65 -25.24
C ARG A 170 -14.23 -14.60 -24.31
N ASN A 171 -15.49 -14.23 -24.54
CA ASN A 171 -16.17 -13.22 -23.72
C ASN A 171 -16.46 -13.75 -22.31
N THR A 172 -16.62 -15.06 -22.14
CA THR A 172 -16.75 -15.72 -20.83
C THR A 172 -15.43 -15.67 -20.06
N ILE A 173 -14.30 -15.94 -20.71
CA ILE A 173 -12.94 -15.79 -20.15
C ILE A 173 -12.73 -14.35 -19.70
N HIS A 174 -12.96 -13.39 -20.60
CA HIS A 174 -12.77 -11.97 -20.32
C HIS A 174 -13.71 -11.47 -19.20
N ARG A 175 -14.97 -11.92 -19.16
CA ARG A 175 -15.89 -11.62 -18.06
C ARG A 175 -15.37 -12.10 -16.71
N ASN A 176 -14.82 -13.32 -16.63
CA ASN A 176 -14.26 -13.84 -15.38
C ASN A 176 -12.97 -13.11 -14.97
N LEU A 177 -12.15 -12.70 -15.94
CA LEU A 177 -10.98 -11.86 -15.69
C LEU A 177 -11.40 -10.52 -15.05
N CYS A 178 -12.34 -9.79 -15.66
CA CYS A 178 -12.87 -8.54 -15.11
C CYS A 178 -13.49 -8.73 -13.73
N LEU A 179 -14.20 -9.85 -13.50
CA LEU A 179 -14.79 -10.17 -12.21
C LEU A 179 -13.73 -10.36 -11.11
N CYS A 180 -12.67 -11.13 -11.40
CA CYS A 180 -11.57 -11.34 -10.45
C CYS A 180 -10.86 -10.04 -10.12
N LEU A 181 -10.58 -9.20 -11.13
CA LEU A 181 -9.95 -7.89 -10.94
C LEU A 181 -10.83 -6.94 -10.12
N LEU A 182 -12.13 -6.89 -10.41
CA LEU A 182 -13.07 -6.06 -9.65
C LEU A 182 -13.11 -6.47 -8.18
N ILE A 183 -13.20 -7.77 -7.89
CA ILE A 183 -13.22 -8.25 -6.50
C ILE A 183 -11.88 -7.96 -5.82
N ALA A 184 -10.75 -8.20 -6.48
CA ALA A 184 -9.43 -7.88 -5.93
C ALA A 184 -9.30 -6.39 -5.60
N GLU A 185 -9.75 -5.51 -6.49
CA GLU A 185 -9.69 -4.06 -6.31
C GLU A 185 -10.61 -3.59 -5.17
N LEU A 186 -11.82 -4.11 -5.06
CA LEU A 186 -12.71 -3.80 -3.94
C LEU A 186 -12.13 -4.26 -2.60
N VAL A 187 -11.55 -5.46 -2.55
CA VAL A 187 -10.88 -5.96 -1.34
C VAL A 187 -9.66 -5.10 -0.99
N PHE A 188 -8.93 -4.61 -2.00
CA PHE A 188 -7.76 -3.75 -1.81
C PHE A 188 -8.17 -2.41 -1.20
N VAL A 189 -9.14 -1.73 -1.82
CA VAL A 189 -9.63 -0.40 -1.35
C VAL A 189 -10.26 -0.48 0.03
N ILE A 190 -11.04 -1.53 0.32
CA ILE A 190 -11.75 -1.65 1.61
C ILE A 190 -10.82 -2.17 2.71
N GLY A 191 -9.84 -3.02 2.35
CA GLY A 191 -9.14 -3.89 3.30
C GLY A 191 -7.70 -3.51 3.63
N MET A 192 -6.98 -2.78 2.76
CA MET A 192 -5.53 -2.58 2.93
C MET A 192 -5.13 -1.87 4.24
N ASP A 193 -5.88 -0.85 4.64
CA ASP A 193 -5.57 0.00 5.80
C ASP A 193 -6.22 -0.49 7.11
N ARG A 194 -6.97 -1.61 7.06
CA ARG A 194 -7.71 -2.14 8.20
C ARG A 194 -6.84 -3.08 9.06
N THR A 195 -5.76 -2.56 9.62
CA THR A 195 -4.77 -3.34 10.41
C THR A 195 -5.20 -3.63 11.86
N GLY A 196 -6.30 -3.04 12.34
CA GLY A 196 -6.74 -3.16 13.74
C GLY A 196 -7.08 -4.59 14.20
N ASN A 197 -7.38 -5.51 13.28
CA ASN A 197 -7.55 -6.93 13.60
C ASN A 197 -6.56 -7.76 12.76
N ARG A 198 -5.57 -8.36 13.43
CA ARG A 198 -4.52 -9.16 12.79
C ARG A 198 -5.08 -10.31 11.96
N VAL A 199 -6.11 -11.01 12.44
CA VAL A 199 -6.74 -12.12 11.71
C VAL A 199 -7.49 -11.61 10.48
N GLY A 200 -8.22 -10.50 10.62
CA GLY A 200 -8.90 -9.87 9.48
C GLY A 200 -7.93 -9.42 8.40
N CYS A 201 -6.79 -8.86 8.81
CA CYS A 201 -5.72 -8.42 7.92
C CYS A 201 -5.08 -9.57 7.14
N SER A 202 -4.84 -10.71 7.80
CA SER A 202 -4.37 -11.93 7.13
C SER A 202 -5.39 -12.49 6.12
N ILE A 203 -6.69 -12.47 6.45
CA ILE A 203 -7.75 -12.90 5.53
C ILE A 203 -7.80 -12.01 4.29
N VAL A 204 -7.73 -10.68 4.46
CA VAL A 204 -7.66 -9.72 3.34
C VAL A 204 -6.46 -10.04 2.45
N ALA A 205 -5.28 -10.25 3.04
CA ALA A 205 -4.07 -10.59 2.29
C ALA A 205 -4.21 -11.90 1.48
N LEU A 206 -4.84 -12.93 2.07
CA LEU A 206 -5.11 -14.20 1.39
C LEU A 206 -6.11 -14.04 0.23
N LEU A 207 -7.18 -13.30 0.45
CA LEU A 207 -8.18 -13.03 -0.59
C LEU A 207 -7.56 -12.30 -1.77
N LEU A 208 -6.76 -11.27 -1.51
CA LEU A 208 -6.10 -10.54 -2.57
C LEU A 208 -5.10 -11.42 -3.34
N HIS A 209 -4.28 -12.20 -2.62
CA HIS A 209 -3.37 -13.16 -3.26
C HIS A 209 -4.13 -14.10 -4.20
N TYR A 210 -5.25 -14.67 -3.73
CA TYR A 210 -6.08 -15.56 -4.52
C TYR A 210 -6.66 -14.89 -5.78
N PHE A 211 -7.34 -13.74 -5.63
CA PHE A 211 -8.03 -13.10 -6.76
C PHE A 211 -7.07 -12.55 -7.80
N PHE A 212 -5.90 -12.02 -7.39
CA PHE A 212 -4.89 -11.59 -8.35
C PHE A 212 -4.29 -12.77 -9.10
N LEU A 213 -3.95 -13.85 -8.41
CA LEU A 213 -3.42 -15.04 -9.08
C LEU A 213 -4.46 -15.69 -10.02
N ALA A 214 -5.75 -15.68 -9.65
CA ALA A 214 -6.84 -16.10 -10.52
C ALA A 214 -6.98 -15.19 -11.75
N ALA A 215 -6.87 -13.86 -11.60
CA ALA A 215 -6.86 -12.92 -12.72
C ALA A 215 -5.70 -13.22 -13.69
N PHE A 216 -4.50 -13.48 -13.18
CA PHE A 216 -3.36 -13.90 -14.01
C PHE A 216 -3.63 -15.23 -14.75
N CYS A 217 -4.24 -16.21 -14.10
CA CYS A 217 -4.59 -17.47 -14.75
C CYS A 217 -5.66 -17.27 -15.85
N TRP A 218 -6.66 -16.41 -15.63
CA TRP A 218 -7.64 -16.04 -16.65
C TRP A 218 -7.01 -15.30 -17.83
N MET A 219 -6.03 -14.42 -17.58
CA MET A 219 -5.24 -13.76 -18.62
C MET A 219 -4.43 -14.78 -19.44
N LEU A 220 -3.83 -15.79 -18.79
CA LEU A 220 -3.17 -16.89 -19.50
C LEU A 220 -4.12 -17.63 -20.44
N LEU A 221 -5.32 -17.94 -19.97
CA LEU A 221 -6.33 -18.59 -20.80
C LEU A 221 -6.83 -17.68 -21.92
N GLU A 222 -6.86 -16.37 -21.74
CA GLU A 222 -7.18 -15.43 -22.80
C GLU A 222 -6.12 -15.49 -23.92
N GLY A 223 -4.84 -15.46 -23.57
CA GLY A 223 -3.74 -15.63 -24.53
C GLY A 223 -3.77 -16.98 -25.23
N TYR A 224 -4.03 -18.05 -24.48
CA TYR A 224 -4.17 -19.41 -25.02
C TYR A 224 -5.38 -19.56 -25.95
N GLN A 225 -6.53 -18.97 -25.61
CA GLN A 225 -7.73 -19.00 -26.44
C GLN A 225 -7.52 -18.24 -27.75
N LEU A 226 -6.78 -17.14 -27.74
CA LEU A 226 -6.40 -16.42 -28.97
C LEU A 226 -5.49 -17.27 -29.87
N TYR A 227 -4.54 -17.99 -29.27
CA TYR A 227 -3.70 -18.94 -29.98
C TYR A 227 -4.55 -20.06 -30.63
N LEU A 228 -5.48 -20.66 -29.89
CA LEU A 228 -6.36 -21.71 -30.42
C LEU A 228 -7.24 -21.19 -31.57
N MET A 229 -7.84 -20.00 -31.44
CA MET A 229 -8.66 -19.42 -32.52
C MET A 229 -7.89 -19.18 -33.83
N LEU A 230 -6.56 -19.08 -33.78
CA LEU A 230 -5.72 -18.88 -34.96
C LEU A 230 -5.26 -20.17 -35.63
N ILE A 231 -5.06 -21.24 -34.84
CA ILE A 231 -4.45 -22.49 -35.31
C ILE A 231 -5.49 -23.61 -35.43
N GLU A 232 -6.40 -23.72 -34.46
CA GLU A 232 -7.47 -24.70 -34.45
C GLU A 232 -8.78 -24.07 -34.95
N VAL A 233 -9.45 -24.77 -35.87
CA VAL A 233 -10.77 -24.35 -36.42
C VAL A 233 -11.93 -24.94 -35.59
N PHE A 234 -11.64 -25.67 -34.50
CA PHE A 234 -12.64 -26.43 -33.75
C PHE A 234 -13.39 -25.58 -32.71
N GLU A 235 -14.68 -25.86 -32.56
CA GLU A 235 -15.51 -25.28 -31.50
C GLU A 235 -15.12 -25.88 -30.13
N PRO A 236 -15.03 -25.06 -29.06
CA PRO A 236 -14.69 -25.55 -27.73
C PRO A 236 -15.83 -26.37 -27.12
N ASP A 237 -15.55 -27.64 -26.77
CA ASP A 237 -16.48 -28.51 -26.06
C ASP A 237 -16.74 -28.05 -24.62
N ASN A 238 -17.91 -28.38 -24.06
CA ASN A 238 -18.26 -28.11 -22.66
C ASN A 238 -17.22 -28.65 -21.65
N THR A 239 -16.59 -29.79 -21.96
CA THR A 239 -15.53 -30.38 -21.14
C THR A 239 -14.30 -29.48 -21.04
N ARG A 240 -13.94 -28.77 -22.12
CA ARG A 240 -12.80 -27.83 -22.13
C ARG A 240 -13.07 -26.62 -21.24
N ILE A 241 -14.29 -26.10 -21.28
CA ILE A 241 -14.71 -24.98 -20.43
C ILE A 241 -14.62 -25.37 -18.95
N LEU A 242 -15.07 -26.57 -18.57
CA LEU A 242 -14.94 -27.05 -17.20
C LEU A 242 -13.48 -27.12 -16.75
N LEU A 243 -12.58 -27.62 -17.60
CA LEU A 243 -11.14 -27.65 -17.32
C LEU A 243 -10.54 -26.25 -17.16
N TYR A 244 -11.00 -25.27 -17.94
CA TYR A 244 -10.60 -23.87 -17.77
C TYR A 244 -10.95 -23.34 -16.38
N TYR A 245 -12.18 -23.54 -15.92
CA TYR A 245 -12.60 -23.15 -14.57
C TYR A 245 -11.83 -23.89 -13.47
N LEU A 246 -11.61 -25.20 -13.63
CA LEU A 246 -10.84 -26.00 -12.67
C LEU A 246 -9.41 -25.49 -12.56
N PHE A 247 -8.77 -25.15 -13.67
CA PHE A 247 -7.43 -24.61 -13.69
C PHE A 247 -7.37 -23.20 -13.08
N THR A 248 -8.21 -22.26 -13.55
CA THR A 248 -8.10 -20.84 -13.17
C THR A 248 -8.50 -20.53 -11.75
N TYR A 249 -9.39 -21.33 -11.15
CA TYR A 249 -9.75 -21.18 -9.73
C TYR A 249 -9.06 -22.20 -8.84
N GLY A 250 -8.84 -23.42 -9.32
CA GLY A 250 -8.19 -24.49 -8.54
C GLY A 250 -6.70 -24.25 -8.34
N PHE A 251 -5.95 -23.86 -9.37
CA PHE A 251 -4.51 -23.61 -9.24
C PHE A 251 -4.21 -22.50 -8.22
N PRO A 252 -4.85 -21.31 -8.29
CA PRO A 252 -4.66 -20.28 -7.27
C PRO A 252 -5.08 -20.74 -5.86
N ALA A 253 -6.18 -21.49 -5.74
CA ALA A 253 -6.63 -22.01 -4.46
C ALA A 253 -5.58 -22.92 -3.80
N VAL A 254 -4.96 -23.81 -4.58
CA VAL A 254 -3.89 -24.69 -4.09
C VAL A 254 -2.67 -23.88 -3.66
N VAL A 255 -2.21 -22.94 -4.49
CA VAL A 255 -1.04 -22.09 -4.18
C VAL A 255 -1.26 -21.30 -2.89
N VAL A 256 -2.44 -20.68 -2.74
CA VAL A 256 -2.78 -19.88 -1.55
C VAL A 256 -2.99 -20.75 -0.32
N ALA A 257 -3.61 -21.93 -0.45
CA ALA A 257 -3.80 -22.85 0.67
C ALA A 257 -2.46 -23.39 1.20
N VAL A 258 -1.54 -23.79 0.31
CA VAL A 258 -0.21 -24.28 0.70
C VAL A 258 0.62 -23.16 1.33
N SER A 259 0.68 -21.99 0.68
CA SER A 259 1.47 -20.87 1.19
C SER A 259 0.91 -20.29 2.50
N GLY A 260 -0.42 -20.16 2.62
CA GLY A 260 -1.10 -19.72 3.83
C GLY A 260 -0.99 -20.74 4.97
N GLY A 261 -1.03 -22.04 4.65
CA GLY A 261 -0.86 -23.11 5.63
C GLY A 261 0.56 -23.19 6.21
N ILE A 262 1.59 -22.97 5.38
CA ILE A 262 3.00 -23.00 5.82
C ILE A 262 3.41 -21.69 6.49
N ALA A 263 2.95 -20.55 5.96
CA ALA A 263 3.48 -19.23 6.31
C ALA A 263 2.39 -18.23 6.72
N TRP A 264 1.39 -18.67 7.51
CA TRP A 264 0.29 -17.83 7.98
C TRP A 264 0.74 -16.50 8.59
N GLN A 265 1.82 -16.53 9.37
CA GLN A 265 2.36 -15.34 10.05
C GLN A 265 2.90 -14.26 9.09
N ASN A 266 3.21 -14.64 7.84
CA ASN A 266 3.72 -13.74 6.81
C ASN A 266 2.59 -13.10 5.98
N TYR A 267 1.33 -13.48 6.22
CA TYR A 267 0.16 -12.87 5.62
C TYR A 267 -0.39 -11.76 6.52
N GLY A 268 -0.20 -10.50 6.13
CA GLY A 268 -0.55 -9.32 6.90
C GLY A 268 0.62 -8.78 7.71
N THR A 269 0.71 -7.45 7.79
CA THR A 269 1.69 -6.73 8.61
C THR A 269 0.98 -5.70 9.48
N ASP A 270 1.67 -5.14 10.48
CA ASP A 270 1.10 -4.09 11.33
C ASP A 270 0.84 -2.77 10.57
N ARG A 271 1.42 -2.62 9.37
CA ARG A 271 1.32 -1.40 8.55
C ARG A 271 0.34 -1.53 7.38
N TYR A 272 0.16 -2.72 6.85
CA TYR A 272 -0.70 -2.98 5.69
C TYR A 272 -1.13 -4.45 5.61
N CYS A 273 -2.31 -4.70 5.06
CA CYS A 273 -2.89 -6.04 4.93
C CYS A 273 -2.52 -6.73 3.62
N TRP A 274 -1.22 -7.03 3.47
CA TRP A 274 -0.64 -7.78 2.36
C TRP A 274 0.43 -8.77 2.84
N ILE A 275 0.92 -9.63 1.94
CA ILE A 275 2.06 -10.52 2.17
C ILE A 275 3.30 -9.69 2.54
N ASN A 276 4.02 -10.11 3.58
CA ASN A 276 5.25 -9.45 3.99
C ASN A 276 6.34 -9.56 2.91
N THR A 277 6.74 -8.43 2.34
CA THR A 277 7.69 -8.32 1.23
C THR A 277 9.12 -8.69 1.59
N SER A 278 9.44 -8.73 2.89
CA SER A 278 10.78 -9.10 3.39
C SER A 278 10.97 -10.62 3.52
N THR A 279 9.91 -11.41 3.33
CA THR A 279 9.92 -12.85 3.54
C THR A 279 9.90 -13.62 2.22
N PRO A 280 10.45 -14.85 2.18
CA PRO A 280 10.43 -15.68 0.96
C PRO A 280 9.00 -16.08 0.54
N THR A 281 8.00 -15.92 1.41
CA THR A 281 6.58 -16.16 1.10
C THR A 281 6.09 -15.32 -0.09
N LEU A 282 6.70 -14.16 -0.35
CA LEU A 282 6.39 -13.33 -1.52
C LEU A 282 6.59 -14.09 -2.85
N TRP A 283 7.54 -15.04 -2.91
CA TRP A 283 7.77 -15.84 -4.12
C TRP A 283 6.64 -16.78 -4.48
N ALA A 284 5.79 -17.16 -3.51
CA ALA A 284 4.58 -17.93 -3.78
C ALA A 284 3.61 -17.18 -4.69
N PHE A 285 3.68 -15.85 -4.70
CA PHE A 285 2.90 -14.99 -5.58
C PHE A 285 3.66 -14.61 -6.86
N ILE A 286 4.90 -14.14 -6.71
CA ILE A 286 5.70 -13.62 -7.84
C ILE A 286 6.10 -14.72 -8.83
N GLY A 287 6.49 -15.90 -8.33
CA GLY A 287 6.93 -17.01 -9.17
C GLY A 287 5.89 -17.39 -10.23
N PRO A 288 4.65 -17.72 -9.83
CA PRO A 288 3.57 -18.00 -10.78
C PRO A 288 3.30 -16.88 -11.79
N ILE A 289 3.35 -15.61 -11.36
CA ILE A 289 3.10 -14.45 -12.23
C ILE A 289 4.14 -14.36 -13.33
N ILE A 290 5.43 -14.54 -13.02
CA ILE A 290 6.50 -14.51 -14.01
C ILE A 290 6.27 -15.59 -15.08
N VAL A 291 5.92 -16.80 -14.67
CA VAL A 291 5.63 -17.90 -15.59
C VAL A 291 4.45 -17.58 -16.50
N VAL A 292 3.36 -17.03 -15.93
CA VAL A 292 2.17 -16.62 -16.67
C VAL A 292 2.47 -15.51 -17.69
N ILE A 293 3.20 -14.47 -17.29
CA ILE A 293 3.56 -13.35 -18.18
C ILE A 293 4.41 -13.86 -19.33
N MET A 294 5.42 -14.69 -19.05
CA MET A 294 6.29 -15.28 -20.08
C MET A 294 5.49 -16.12 -21.08
N ALA A 295 4.58 -16.97 -20.60
CA ALA A 295 3.74 -17.79 -21.46
C ALA A 295 2.80 -16.94 -22.35
N ASN A 296 2.20 -15.88 -21.80
CA ASN A 296 1.35 -14.96 -22.56
C ASN A 296 2.13 -14.19 -23.64
N VAL A 297 3.36 -13.75 -23.34
CA VAL A 297 4.22 -13.11 -24.35
C VAL A 297 4.50 -14.08 -25.51
N ILE A 298 4.73 -15.35 -25.22
CA ILE A 298 4.93 -16.39 -26.24
C ILE A 298 3.67 -16.57 -27.10
N PHE A 299 2.50 -16.74 -26.48
CA PHE A 299 1.24 -16.88 -27.23
C PHE A 299 0.95 -15.66 -28.11
N LEU A 300 1.16 -14.45 -27.58
CA LEU A 300 0.98 -13.21 -28.32
C LEU A 300 1.96 -13.11 -29.50
N ALA A 301 3.23 -13.49 -29.30
CA ALA A 301 4.23 -13.47 -30.36
C ALA A 301 3.90 -14.45 -31.49
N ILE A 302 3.44 -15.66 -31.15
CA ILE A 302 2.99 -16.65 -32.14
C ILE A 302 1.78 -16.11 -32.89
N ALA A 303 0.78 -15.61 -32.17
CA ALA A 303 -0.44 -15.05 -32.76
C ALA A 303 -0.13 -13.89 -33.74
N LEU A 304 0.78 -12.99 -33.35
CA LEU A 304 1.24 -11.90 -34.22
C LEU A 304 1.92 -12.44 -35.48
N ARG A 305 2.81 -13.43 -35.35
CA ARG A 305 3.49 -14.03 -36.51
C ARG A 305 2.51 -14.68 -37.48
N VAL A 306 1.51 -15.41 -36.97
CA VAL A 306 0.48 -16.05 -37.79
C VAL A 306 -0.31 -14.99 -38.55
N VAL A 307 -0.79 -13.94 -37.88
CA VAL A 307 -1.57 -12.86 -38.51
C VAL A 307 -0.75 -12.12 -39.57
N LEU A 308 0.52 -11.83 -39.31
CA LEU A 308 1.42 -11.18 -40.28
C LEU A 308 1.78 -12.08 -41.48
N SER A 309 1.71 -13.41 -41.32
CA SER A 309 2.01 -14.38 -42.38
C SER A 309 0.85 -14.60 -43.36
N VAL A 310 -0.39 -14.18 -43.03
CA VAL A 310 -1.55 -14.37 -43.90
C VAL A 310 -1.51 -13.36 -45.05
N LYS A 311 -1.25 -13.82 -46.28
CA LYS A 311 -1.36 -13.02 -47.52
C LYS A 311 -2.82 -12.72 -47.85
N THR A 312 -3.34 -11.63 -47.32
CA THR A 312 -4.35 -10.71 -47.89
C THR A 312 -5.51 -11.29 -48.73
N GLY A 313 -6.11 -12.41 -48.30
CA GLY A 313 -7.35 -12.92 -48.93
C GLY A 313 -8.63 -12.31 -48.37
N ASP A 314 -8.66 -11.96 -47.07
CA ASP A 314 -9.87 -11.51 -46.38
C ASP A 314 -9.55 -10.43 -45.33
N ARG A 315 -9.52 -9.16 -45.78
CA ARG A 315 -9.15 -7.99 -44.97
C ARG A 315 -10.01 -7.82 -43.72
N ASN A 316 -11.32 -8.08 -43.82
CA ASN A 316 -12.25 -7.89 -42.70
C ASN A 316 -11.99 -8.87 -41.54
N LYS A 317 -11.65 -10.12 -41.85
CA LYS A 317 -11.30 -11.13 -40.83
C LYS A 317 -9.95 -10.81 -40.16
N THR A 318 -8.98 -10.38 -40.97
CA THR A 318 -7.64 -9.99 -40.49
C THR A 318 -7.69 -8.77 -39.58
N ASP A 319 -8.45 -7.73 -39.95
CA ASP A 319 -8.63 -6.51 -39.15
C ASP A 319 -9.31 -6.79 -37.81
N ARG A 320 -10.30 -7.71 -37.80
CA ARG A 320 -11.00 -8.14 -36.57
C ARG A 320 -10.05 -8.86 -35.61
N ILE A 321 -9.24 -9.79 -36.15
CA ILE A 321 -8.25 -10.54 -35.38
C ILE A 321 -7.14 -9.61 -34.85
N PHE A 322 -6.69 -8.66 -35.67
CA PHE A 322 -5.70 -7.66 -35.25
C PHE A 322 -6.24 -6.77 -34.11
N GLY A 323 -7.53 -6.44 -34.13
CA GLY A 323 -8.21 -5.78 -33.02
C GLY A 323 -8.16 -6.59 -31.72
N TRP A 324 -8.42 -7.91 -31.79
CA TRP A 324 -8.31 -8.80 -30.62
C TRP A 324 -6.88 -8.95 -30.11
N LEU A 325 -5.91 -9.07 -31.02
CA LEU A 325 -4.50 -9.15 -30.68
C LEU A 325 -4.02 -7.86 -30.00
N LYS A 326 -4.45 -6.70 -30.52
CA LYS A 326 -4.19 -5.39 -29.90
C LYS A 326 -4.79 -5.31 -28.49
N GLY A 327 -6.01 -5.81 -28.29
CA GLY A 327 -6.65 -5.87 -26.98
C GLY A 327 -5.86 -6.72 -25.98
N SER A 328 -5.54 -7.95 -26.34
CA SER A 328 -4.77 -8.86 -25.48
C SER A 328 -3.35 -8.36 -25.22
N ALA A 329 -2.66 -7.79 -26.21
CA ALA A 329 -1.36 -7.15 -26.03
C ALA A 329 -1.43 -5.98 -25.04
N THR A 330 -2.48 -5.16 -25.16
CA THR A 330 -2.70 -4.02 -24.27
C THR A 330 -2.97 -4.50 -22.85
N LEU A 331 -3.85 -5.48 -22.67
CA LEU A 331 -4.20 -6.05 -21.38
C LEU A 331 -2.99 -6.71 -20.68
N LEU A 332 -2.19 -7.47 -21.44
CA LEU A 332 -0.95 -8.09 -20.96
C LEU A 332 0.08 -7.04 -20.52
N CYS A 333 0.31 -6.01 -21.35
CA CYS A 333 1.22 -4.93 -21.00
C CYS A 333 0.73 -4.18 -19.76
N LEU A 334 -0.56 -3.91 -19.65
CA LEU A 334 -1.08 -3.11 -18.54
C LEU A 334 -1.03 -3.89 -17.23
N LEU A 335 -1.44 -5.15 -17.17
CA LEU A 335 -1.29 -5.94 -15.94
C LEU A 335 0.19 -6.24 -15.66
N GLY A 336 0.98 -6.65 -16.65
CA GLY A 336 2.39 -6.99 -16.47
C GLY A 336 3.25 -5.81 -15.98
N VAL A 337 3.09 -4.64 -16.61
CA VAL A 337 3.84 -3.43 -16.25
C VAL A 337 3.39 -2.88 -14.89
N THR A 338 2.09 -2.95 -14.59
CA THR A 338 1.52 -2.60 -13.28
C THR A 338 2.20 -3.41 -12.17
N TRP A 339 2.31 -4.73 -12.29
CA TRP A 339 2.92 -5.54 -11.23
C TRP A 339 4.45 -5.41 -11.14
N ILE A 340 5.14 -5.18 -12.27
CA ILE A 340 6.58 -4.85 -12.27
C ILE A 340 6.83 -3.57 -11.46
N PHE A 341 6.03 -2.53 -11.68
CA PHE A 341 6.17 -1.26 -10.94
C PHE A 341 5.70 -1.37 -9.48
N GLY A 342 4.66 -2.15 -9.19
CA GLY A 342 4.27 -2.47 -7.82
C GLY A 342 5.39 -3.17 -7.04
N PHE A 343 6.09 -4.10 -7.68
CA PHE A 343 7.24 -4.80 -7.09
C PHE A 343 8.46 -3.88 -6.89
N LEU A 344 8.80 -3.04 -7.88
CA LEU A 344 9.89 -2.07 -7.77
C LEU A 344 9.65 -1.02 -6.68
N THR A 345 8.37 -0.66 -6.45
CA THR A 345 7.94 0.17 -5.32
C THR A 345 8.11 -0.56 -4.00
N ALA A 346 7.72 -1.84 -3.93
CA ALA A 346 7.82 -2.65 -2.72
C ALA A 346 9.26 -2.95 -2.26
N ILE A 347 10.25 -2.95 -3.17
CA ILE A 347 11.67 -3.20 -2.85
C ILE A 347 12.41 -1.91 -2.42
N GLY A 348 11.76 -0.75 -2.42
CA GLY A 348 12.37 0.50 -1.93
C GLY A 348 13.47 1.05 -2.85
N SER A 349 13.42 0.75 -4.15
CA SER A 349 14.31 1.38 -5.13
C SER A 349 14.00 2.88 -5.28
N ALA A 350 15.00 3.68 -5.65
CA ALA A 350 15.00 5.16 -5.64
C ALA A 350 14.00 5.88 -6.59
N GLY A 351 12.86 5.26 -6.88
CA GLY A 351 11.80 5.78 -7.73
C GLY A 351 10.39 5.30 -7.34
N GLY A 352 10.18 4.75 -6.13
CA GLY A 352 8.88 4.17 -5.72
C GLY A 352 7.66 5.07 -5.92
N VAL A 353 7.81 6.39 -5.74
CA VAL A 353 6.73 7.36 -6.02
C VAL A 353 6.43 7.46 -7.52
N VAL A 354 7.46 7.54 -8.36
CA VAL A 354 7.32 7.58 -9.84
C VAL A 354 6.71 6.28 -10.34
N PHE A 355 7.10 5.14 -9.77
CA PHE A 355 6.56 3.83 -10.11
C PHE A 355 5.09 3.68 -9.67
N ALA A 356 4.70 4.25 -8.53
CA ALA A 356 3.31 4.33 -8.11
C ALA A 356 2.47 5.23 -9.04
N TRP A 357 2.99 6.38 -9.49
CA TRP A 357 2.31 7.21 -10.51
C TRP A 357 2.10 6.44 -11.82
N ILE A 358 3.14 5.76 -12.30
CA ILE A 358 3.06 4.97 -13.54
C ILE A 358 2.08 3.80 -13.34
N PHE A 359 2.12 3.10 -12.20
CA PHE A 359 1.17 2.08 -11.81
C PHE A 359 -0.27 2.60 -11.90
N THR A 360 -0.57 3.73 -11.26
CA THR A 360 -1.93 4.29 -11.22
C THR A 360 -2.41 4.75 -12.60
N ILE A 361 -1.54 5.41 -13.38
CA ILE A 361 -1.87 5.84 -14.75
C ILE A 361 -2.13 4.64 -15.66
N LEU A 362 -1.34 3.57 -15.54
CA LEU A 362 -1.51 2.36 -16.35
C LEU A 362 -2.79 1.61 -15.99
N ASN A 363 -3.13 1.47 -14.69
CA ASN A 363 -4.42 0.92 -14.26
C ASN A 363 -5.59 1.75 -14.82
N CYS A 364 -5.54 3.08 -14.73
CA CYS A 364 -6.56 3.96 -15.32
C CYS A 364 -6.70 3.78 -16.84
N SER A 365 -5.59 3.54 -17.55
CA SER A 365 -5.60 3.33 -19.00
C SER A 365 -6.12 1.96 -19.42
N GLN A 366 -5.93 0.93 -18.60
CA GLN A 366 -6.46 -0.44 -18.82
C GLN A 366 -7.97 -0.46 -18.92
N VAL A 367 -8.58 0.33 -18.05
CA VAL A 367 -10.00 0.43 -17.84
C VAL A 367 -10.71 1.15 -18.99
N CYS A 368 -10.13 2.26 -19.50
CA CYS A 368 -10.67 2.94 -20.69
C CYS A 368 -10.51 2.10 -21.97
N TYR A 369 -9.47 1.25 -22.04
CA TYR A 369 -9.22 0.41 -23.21
C TYR A 369 -10.07 -0.85 -23.27
N ASP A 370 -10.38 -1.54 -22.16
CA ASP A 370 -11.36 -2.64 -22.16
C ASP A 370 -12.72 -2.17 -22.70
N LEU A 371 -13.10 -0.92 -22.38
CA LEU A 371 -14.28 -0.27 -22.95
C LEU A 371 -14.11 0.15 -24.42
N SER A 372 -12.90 0.36 -24.92
CA SER A 372 -12.65 0.80 -26.31
C SER A 372 -12.44 -0.36 -27.28
N THR A 373 -11.91 -1.50 -26.82
CA THR A 373 -11.39 -2.55 -27.70
C THR A 373 -12.47 -3.58 -28.09
N ASP A 374 -13.54 -3.70 -27.30
CA ASP A 374 -14.72 -4.52 -27.65
C ASP A 374 -15.83 -3.73 -28.39
N TYR A 375 -15.73 -2.39 -28.44
CA TYR A 375 -16.74 -1.52 -29.06
C TYR A 375 -16.41 -1.17 -30.52
N ARG A 376 -16.51 -2.17 -31.40
CA ARG A 376 -17.04 -1.92 -32.76
C ARG A 376 -18.48 -2.44 -32.85
N LEU A 377 -19.28 -2.12 -31.82
CA LEU A 377 -20.73 -2.29 -31.81
C LEU A 377 -21.37 -1.31 -32.81
N PRO A 378 -22.44 -1.70 -33.52
CA PRO A 378 -23.12 -0.81 -34.47
C PRO A 378 -23.54 0.49 -33.75
N LYS A 379 -23.30 1.65 -34.38
CA LYS A 379 -23.60 2.99 -33.82
C LYS A 379 -24.99 3.10 -33.17
N SER A 380 -25.96 2.30 -33.61
CA SER A 380 -27.32 2.23 -33.06
C SER A 380 -27.41 1.75 -31.61
N TYR A 381 -26.49 0.91 -31.13
CA TYR A 381 -26.49 0.39 -29.75
C TYR A 381 -25.75 1.31 -28.78
N LEU A 382 -24.67 1.96 -29.24
CA LEU A 382 -23.93 2.95 -28.45
C LEU A 382 -24.81 4.16 -28.09
N THR A 383 -25.61 4.66 -29.04
CA THR A 383 -26.55 5.76 -28.78
C THR A 383 -27.66 5.37 -27.79
N LYS A 384 -28.07 4.09 -27.75
CA LYS A 384 -29.05 3.59 -26.78
C LYS A 384 -28.42 3.44 -25.39
N MET A 385 -27.18 2.95 -25.30
CA MET A 385 -26.46 2.81 -24.02
C MET A 385 -26.11 4.15 -23.39
N VAL A 386 -25.63 5.12 -24.16
CA VAL A 386 -25.34 6.47 -23.66
C VAL A 386 -26.62 7.16 -23.17
N LYS A 387 -27.76 6.94 -23.85
CA LYS A 387 -29.07 7.46 -23.40
C LYS A 387 -29.56 6.79 -22.12
N ILE A 388 -29.34 5.49 -21.93
CA ILE A 388 -29.72 4.77 -20.71
C ILE A 388 -28.81 5.15 -19.53
N ALA A 389 -27.50 5.27 -19.77
CA ALA A 389 -26.54 5.70 -18.76
C ALA A 389 -26.78 7.16 -18.31
N LEU A 390 -27.10 8.08 -19.25
CA LEU A 390 -27.49 9.45 -18.91
C LEU A 390 -28.84 9.51 -18.18
N PHE A 391 -29.78 8.62 -18.49
CA PHE A 391 -31.09 8.55 -17.82
C PHE A 391 -31.00 8.02 -16.39
N VAL A 392 -30.02 7.16 -16.09
CA VAL A 392 -29.76 6.65 -14.72
C VAL A 392 -28.89 7.62 -13.91
N ALA A 393 -28.00 8.38 -14.56
CA ALA A 393 -27.14 9.35 -13.89
C ALA A 393 -27.83 10.71 -13.57
N PHE A 394 -28.94 11.03 -14.25
CA PHE A 394 -29.67 12.31 -14.09
C PHE A 394 -31.10 12.15 -13.59
N LYS A 395 -31.37 11.17 -12.72
CA LYS A 395 -32.65 11.08 -12.01
C LYS A 395 -32.47 10.94 -10.51
#